data_AF-I1IXF2-F1
#
_entry.id   AF-I1IXF2-F1
#
_cell.length_a   1.000
_cell.length_b   1.000
_cell.length_c   1.000
_cell.angle_alpha   90.00
_cell.angle_beta   90.00
_cell.angle_gamma   90.00
#
_symmetry.space_group_name_H-M   'P 1'
#
loop_
_entity.id
_entity.type
_entity.pdbx_description
1 polymer ?
#
loop_
_entity_poly.entity_id
_entity_poly.type
_entity_poly.pdbx_seq_one_letter_code
_entity_poly.pdbx_strand_id
1 'polypeptide(L)'
;MATRSNSATDWTVVAIPHPWSAYKVRDKLETMSCQIKTSCQVKSVSSLDGGYRVIDVDGVDEVFDRIIIAVQAPDALGILGAEATHQELRILGAFQYFCWDMKRGCLCYLLAKPALQTLPATLNSPHVPDHVMLKWSASHPVPSAAAAKSCVELHHVQGNRGIWFCGAYQGYGFHEDGVKAGKAAAQGLLGEKGTLLVNPKTMVPSWTEAGARILVARFLNQFIFQGKIM
;
A
#
# COMPACT_ATOMS: atom_id res chain seq x y z
N MET A 1 25.46 13.88 6.23
CA MET A 1 26.13 15.09 5.73
C MET A 1 25.28 15.63 4.60
N ALA A 2 24.64 16.78 4.81
CA ALA A 2 23.58 17.31 3.95
C ALA A 2 24.18 17.99 2.71
N THR A 3 23.58 17.74 1.55
CA THR A 3 23.72 18.60 0.37
C THR A 3 22.33 18.90 -0.17
N ARG A 4 21.87 20.13 0.07
CA ARG A 4 20.69 20.75 -0.53
C ARG A 4 20.92 20.96 -2.03
N SER A 5 19.91 20.67 -2.84
CA SER A 5 19.80 21.09 -4.23
C SER A 5 18.51 21.89 -4.37
N ASN A 6 18.63 23.22 -4.48
CA ASN A 6 17.53 24.13 -4.80
C ASN A 6 17.01 23.82 -6.23
N SER A 7 15.82 23.24 -6.36
CA SER A 7 14.85 23.41 -7.48
C SER A 7 13.85 22.24 -7.69
N ALA A 8 13.89 21.17 -6.90
CA ALA A 8 12.91 20.08 -6.99
C ALA A 8 11.93 20.15 -5.81
N THR A 9 10.62 20.14 -6.06
CA THR A 9 9.63 19.91 -5.00
C THR A 9 9.93 18.58 -4.31
N ASP A 10 10.20 18.61 -3.01
CA ASP A 10 10.51 17.42 -2.23
C ASP A 10 9.20 16.73 -1.81
N TRP A 11 9.08 15.42 -2.11
CA TRP A 11 7.92 14.61 -1.75
C TRP A 11 8.34 13.21 -1.30
N THR A 12 7.56 12.63 -0.40
CA THR A 12 7.81 11.30 0.17
C THR A 12 6.59 10.40 0.01
N VAL A 13 6.85 9.12 -0.21
CA VAL A 13 5.86 8.04 -0.15
C VAL A 13 5.99 7.34 1.20
N VAL A 14 4.93 7.38 2.01
CA VAL A 14 4.87 6.63 3.26
C VAL A 14 4.19 5.29 2.99
N ALA A 15 4.96 4.19 2.98
CA ALA A 15 4.44 2.85 2.71
C ALA A 15 4.84 1.87 3.84
N ILE A 16 3.94 0.97 4.22
CA ILE A 16 4.22 -0.15 5.14
C ILE A 16 4.28 -1.44 4.29
N PRO A 17 5.41 -2.19 4.26
CA PRO A 17 5.57 -3.31 3.34
C PRO A 17 5.11 -4.68 3.89
N HIS A 18 4.68 -5.56 2.97
CA HIS A 18 4.66 -7.02 3.15
C HIS A 18 6.05 -7.65 2.87
N PRO A 19 6.42 -8.79 3.49
CA PRO A 19 7.83 -9.11 3.76
C PRO A 19 8.69 -9.56 2.58
N TRP A 20 8.15 -10.15 1.51
CA TRP A 20 8.99 -10.83 0.51
C TRP A 20 9.11 -10.11 -0.85
N SER A 21 8.09 -9.35 -1.25
CA SER A 21 8.12 -8.51 -2.47
C SER A 21 8.86 -7.19 -2.24
N ALA A 22 8.93 -6.72 -0.99
CA ALA A 22 9.49 -5.42 -0.65
C ALA A 22 11.00 -5.30 -0.93
N TYR A 23 11.79 -6.35 -0.69
CA TYR A 23 13.25 -6.29 -0.91
C TYR A 23 13.62 -6.09 -2.40
N LYS A 24 12.93 -6.77 -3.32
CA LYS A 24 13.22 -6.65 -4.76
C LYS A 24 12.73 -5.34 -5.36
N VAL A 25 11.59 -4.85 -4.86
CA VAL A 25 11.07 -3.52 -5.24
C VAL A 25 12.04 -2.46 -4.74
N ARG A 26 12.55 -2.59 -3.51
CA ARG A 26 13.56 -1.70 -2.93
C ARG A 26 14.80 -1.64 -3.80
N ASP A 27 15.44 -2.79 -4.11
CA ASP A 27 16.66 -2.81 -4.94
C ASP A 27 16.44 -2.07 -6.26
N LYS A 28 15.29 -2.32 -6.92
CA LYS A 28 14.96 -1.68 -8.18
C LYS A 28 14.79 -0.16 -8.04
N LEU A 29 14.13 0.31 -6.98
CA LEU A 29 13.95 1.73 -6.70
C LEU A 29 15.28 2.41 -6.33
N GLU A 30 16.15 1.73 -5.59
CA GLU A 30 17.51 2.22 -5.31
C GLU A 30 18.32 2.38 -6.60
N THR A 31 18.22 1.45 -7.57
CA THR A 31 18.85 1.63 -8.90
C THR A 31 18.30 2.83 -9.69
N MET A 32 17.12 3.32 -9.33
CA MET A 32 16.50 4.50 -9.93
C MET A 32 16.81 5.78 -9.14
N SER A 33 17.76 5.72 -8.19
CA SER A 33 18.16 6.82 -7.31
C SER A 33 17.03 7.33 -6.40
N CYS A 34 16.01 6.49 -6.13
CA CYS A 34 14.99 6.82 -5.14
C CYS A 34 15.61 6.79 -3.73
N GLN A 35 15.31 7.79 -2.91
CA GLN A 35 15.66 7.77 -1.49
C GLN A 35 14.65 6.89 -0.74
N ILE A 36 15.15 5.88 -0.03
CA ILE A 36 14.30 4.93 0.70
C ILE A 36 14.78 4.87 2.15
N LYS A 37 13.86 5.14 3.08
CA LYS A 37 14.08 5.00 4.52
C LYS A 37 13.27 3.81 5.02
N THR A 38 13.96 2.72 5.35
CA THR A 38 13.37 1.54 6.00
C THR A 38 13.44 1.66 7.51
N SER A 39 12.60 0.92 8.23
CA SER A 39 12.53 0.96 9.71
C SER A 39 12.16 2.34 10.28
N CYS A 40 11.62 3.23 9.45
CA CYS A 40 11.15 4.56 9.82
C CYS A 40 9.62 4.54 9.75
N GLN A 41 8.98 4.06 10.82
CA GLN A 41 7.52 4.04 10.88
C GLN A 41 7.01 5.45 11.17
N VAL A 42 6.22 6.01 10.25
CA VAL A 42 5.61 7.33 10.46
C VAL A 42 4.57 7.26 11.57
N LYS A 43 4.70 8.14 12.55
CA LYS A 43 3.81 8.29 13.70
C LYS A 43 2.74 9.34 13.45
N SER A 44 3.12 10.50 12.91
CA SER A 44 2.20 11.60 12.68
C SER A 44 2.62 12.48 11.51
N VAL A 45 1.63 13.06 10.85
CA VAL A 45 1.78 14.10 9.84
C VAL A 45 0.97 15.32 10.27
N SER A 46 1.62 16.47 10.36
CA SER A 46 0.96 17.74 10.70
C SER A 46 1.27 18.81 9.66
N SER A 47 0.34 19.73 9.46
CA SER A 47 0.56 20.89 8.60
C SER A 47 1.66 21.80 9.20
N LEU A 48 2.50 22.35 8.33
CA LEU A 48 3.54 23.34 8.65
C LEU A 48 3.52 24.40 7.55
N ASP A 49 3.88 25.66 7.82
CA ASP A 49 3.83 26.75 6.84
C ASP A 49 4.46 26.35 5.49
N GLY A 50 3.60 26.13 4.48
CA GLY A 50 4.01 25.75 3.12
C GLY A 50 4.25 24.25 2.87
N GLY A 51 3.97 23.36 3.83
CA GLY A 51 4.17 21.93 3.67
C GLY A 51 3.66 21.07 4.84
N TYR A 52 4.37 19.98 5.09
CA TYR A 52 4.02 18.95 6.06
C TYR A 52 5.23 18.52 6.87
N ARG A 53 5.06 18.53 8.19
CA ARG A 53 5.99 17.91 9.12
C ARG A 53 5.60 16.45 9.32
N VAL A 54 6.52 15.55 9.07
CA VAL A 54 6.39 14.10 9.25
C VAL A 54 7.27 13.69 10.42
N ILE A 55 6.70 13.04 11.41
CA ILE A 55 7.41 12.57 12.61
C ILE A 55 7.32 11.05 12.64
N ASP A 56 8.44 10.36 12.80
CA ASP A 56 8.48 8.91 12.97
C ASP A 56 8.31 8.47 14.44
N VAL A 57 8.24 7.17 14.67
CA VAL A 57 8.10 6.58 16.01
C VAL A 57 9.32 6.83 16.91
N ASP A 58 10.50 7.04 16.33
CA ASP A 58 11.75 7.32 17.03
C ASP A 58 11.92 8.81 17.35
N GLY A 59 11.02 9.65 16.83
CA GLY A 59 10.98 11.10 17.05
C GLY A 59 11.78 11.92 16.06
N VAL A 60 12.27 11.30 14.97
CA VAL A 60 12.91 12.02 13.86
C VAL A 60 11.84 12.80 13.11
N ASP A 61 12.11 14.07 12.83
CA ASP A 61 11.21 14.93 12.09
C ASP A 61 11.79 15.43 10.76
N GLU A 62 10.93 15.44 9.75
CA GLU A 62 11.27 15.88 8.40
C GLU A 62 10.14 16.73 7.82
N VAL A 63 10.48 17.60 6.88
CA VAL A 63 9.53 18.52 6.24
C VAL A 63 9.48 18.26 4.75
N PHE A 64 8.26 18.16 4.22
CA PHE A 64 8.00 17.96 2.79
C PHE A 64 6.97 18.97 2.30
N ASP A 65 7.09 19.43 1.06
CA ASP A 65 6.10 20.34 0.47
C ASP A 65 4.77 19.62 0.25
N ARG A 66 4.86 18.35 -0.18
CA ARG A 66 3.74 17.52 -0.61
C ARG A 66 3.98 16.07 -0.24
N ILE A 67 2.92 15.32 0.04
CA ILE A 67 3.03 13.94 0.51
C ILE A 67 2.08 12.99 -0.20
N ILE A 68 2.53 11.75 -0.38
CA ILE A 68 1.69 10.62 -0.79
C ILE A 68 1.64 9.63 0.37
N ILE A 69 0.43 9.40 0.89
CA ILE A 69 0.17 8.45 1.97
C ILE A 69 -0.26 7.12 1.35
N ALA A 70 0.63 6.13 1.41
CA ALA A 70 0.49 4.80 0.80
C ALA A 70 0.28 3.69 1.84
N VAL A 71 -0.54 3.96 2.86
CA VAL A 71 -0.91 3.01 3.92
C VAL A 71 -2.38 2.62 3.80
N GLN A 72 -2.87 1.70 4.65
CA GLN A 72 -4.30 1.41 4.71
C GLN A 72 -5.09 2.67 5.11
N ALA A 73 -6.31 2.82 4.60
CA ALA A 73 -7.08 4.06 4.81
C ALA A 73 -7.30 4.42 6.30
N PRO A 74 -7.57 3.48 7.23
CA PRO A 74 -7.62 3.77 8.66
C PRO A 74 -6.27 4.24 9.23
N ASP A 75 -5.16 3.66 8.78
CA ASP A 75 -3.82 4.05 9.23
C ASP A 75 -3.50 5.47 8.77
N ALA A 76 -3.94 5.86 7.57
CA ALA A 76 -3.81 7.23 7.07
C ALA A 76 -4.53 8.23 8.00
N LEU A 77 -5.74 7.90 8.47
CA LEU A 77 -6.45 8.71 9.45
C LEU A 77 -5.73 8.75 10.81
N GLY A 78 -5.13 7.63 11.23
CA GLY A 78 -4.32 7.58 12.45
C GLY A 78 -3.10 8.51 12.38
N ILE A 79 -2.42 8.54 11.24
CA ILE A 79 -1.24 9.39 10.99
C ILE A 79 -1.64 10.88 10.92
N LEU A 80 -2.76 11.21 10.29
CA LEU A 80 -3.26 12.59 10.20
C LEU A 80 -3.84 13.09 11.53
N GLY A 81 -4.40 12.19 12.35
CA GLY A 81 -4.98 12.54 13.64
C GLY A 81 -6.02 13.66 13.54
N ALA A 82 -5.87 14.69 14.37
CA ALA A 82 -6.78 15.84 14.41
C ALA A 82 -6.74 16.73 13.14
N GLU A 83 -5.69 16.61 12.32
CA GLU A 83 -5.57 17.35 11.06
C GLU A 83 -6.43 16.74 9.94
N ALA A 84 -7.03 15.55 10.15
CA ALA A 84 -7.91 14.93 9.17
C ALA A 84 -9.18 15.77 8.97
N THR A 85 -9.43 16.19 7.73
CA THR A 85 -10.62 16.95 7.37
C THR A 85 -11.88 16.09 7.47
N HIS A 86 -13.05 16.72 7.59
CA HIS A 86 -14.32 16.01 7.61
C HIS A 86 -14.55 15.13 6.36
N GLN A 87 -14.08 15.58 5.19
CA GLN A 87 -14.18 14.77 3.96
C GLN A 87 -13.25 13.56 3.97
N GLU A 88 -12.00 13.73 4.43
CA GLU A 88 -11.05 12.63 4.57
C GLU A 88 -11.54 11.60 5.60
N LEU A 89 -12.05 12.03 6.75
CA LEU A 89 -12.65 11.16 7.76
C LEU A 89 -13.81 10.34 7.19
N ARG A 90 -14.73 11.00 6.47
CA ARG A 90 -15.89 10.34 5.86
C ARG A 90 -15.49 9.30 4.82
N ILE A 91 -14.55 9.65 3.94
CA ILE A 91 -14.17 8.80 2.80
C ILE A 91 -13.23 7.68 3.26
N LEU A 92 -12.14 8.02 3.95
CA LEU A 92 -11.14 7.04 4.38
C LEU A 92 -11.68 6.14 5.51
N GLY A 93 -12.55 6.68 6.37
CA GLY A 93 -13.17 5.93 7.47
C GLY A 93 -14.17 4.87 7.01
N ALA A 94 -14.61 4.90 5.75
CA ALA A 94 -15.50 3.89 5.20
C ALA A 94 -14.80 2.56 4.85
N PHE A 95 -13.47 2.57 4.73
CA PHE A 95 -12.68 1.38 4.43
C PHE A 95 -12.36 0.63 5.73
N GLN A 96 -13.07 -0.46 5.96
CA GLN A 96 -12.82 -1.34 7.10
C GLN A 96 -11.89 -2.48 6.71
N TYR A 97 -11.12 -2.94 7.68
CA TYR A 97 -10.19 -4.04 7.52
C TYR A 97 -10.43 -5.06 8.63
N PHE A 98 -10.36 -6.34 8.26
CA PHE A 98 -10.42 -7.46 9.19
C PHE A 98 -9.04 -8.12 9.27
N CYS A 99 -8.48 -8.18 10.47
CA CYS A 99 -7.23 -8.88 10.73
C CYS A 99 -7.49 -10.40 10.76
N TRP A 100 -6.73 -11.15 9.97
CA TRP A 100 -6.66 -12.60 10.06
C TRP A 100 -5.81 -13.00 11.27
N ASP A 101 -6.39 -12.82 12.47
CA ASP A 101 -5.92 -13.39 13.74
C ASP A 101 -7.11 -13.89 14.61
N MET A 102 -8.36 -13.77 14.11
CA MET A 102 -9.56 -14.03 14.91
C MET A 102 -10.37 -15.26 14.45
N LYS A 103 -10.12 -16.38 15.14
CA LYS A 103 -11.06 -17.44 15.62
C LYS A 103 -12.17 -18.00 14.71
N ARG A 104 -12.14 -17.91 13.38
CA ARG A 104 -13.10 -18.62 12.51
C ARG A 104 -12.42 -19.25 11.30
N GLY A 105 -12.11 -20.55 11.44
CA GLY A 105 -11.58 -21.42 10.38
C GLY A 105 -10.05 -21.46 10.34
N CYS A 106 -9.49 -22.68 10.36
CA CYS A 106 -8.06 -22.93 10.12
C CYS A 106 -7.88 -23.35 8.66
N LEU A 107 -6.87 -22.80 7.98
CA LEU A 107 -6.56 -23.14 6.61
C LEU A 107 -5.08 -23.53 6.50
N CYS A 108 -4.82 -24.81 6.26
CA CYS A 108 -3.47 -25.34 6.08
C CYS A 108 -3.21 -25.61 4.60
N TYR A 109 -2.12 -25.05 4.06
CA TYR A 109 -1.63 -25.38 2.72
C TYR A 109 -0.17 -25.82 2.77
N LEU A 110 0.19 -26.78 1.93
CA LEU A 110 1.58 -27.19 1.73
C LEU A 110 2.22 -26.28 0.68
N LEU A 111 3.19 -25.48 1.09
CA LEU A 111 4.02 -24.73 0.16
C LEU A 111 5.19 -25.62 -0.25
N ALA A 112 5.04 -26.31 -1.38
CA ALA A 112 6.13 -27.07 -1.99
C ALA A 112 6.96 -26.15 -2.90
N LYS A 113 8.26 -26.00 -2.60
CA LYS A 113 9.24 -25.46 -3.54
C LYS A 113 10.11 -26.62 -4.05
N PRO A 114 10.36 -26.78 -5.37
CA PRO A 114 11.05 -27.95 -5.92
C PRO A 114 12.51 -28.20 -5.45
N ALA A 115 13.08 -27.31 -4.63
CA ALA A 115 14.45 -27.40 -4.12
C ALA A 115 14.56 -27.12 -2.60
N LEU A 116 13.44 -27.00 -1.88
CA LEU A 116 13.40 -26.72 -0.44
C LEU A 116 12.44 -27.70 0.25
N GLN A 117 12.70 -27.99 1.52
CA GLN A 117 11.81 -28.78 2.35
C GLN A 117 10.39 -28.19 2.30
N THR A 118 9.37 -29.04 2.15
CA THR A 118 7.98 -28.59 2.15
C THR A 118 7.65 -28.07 3.53
N LEU A 119 7.28 -26.79 3.62
CA LEU A 119 6.89 -26.17 4.88
C LEU A 119 5.36 -25.95 4.87
N PRO A 120 4.64 -26.39 5.92
CA PRO A 120 3.23 -26.12 6.06
C PRO A 120 3.00 -24.64 6.38
N ALA A 121 2.12 -23.98 5.63
CA ALA A 121 1.60 -22.66 5.97
C ALA A 121 0.21 -22.84 6.59
N THR A 122 0.01 -22.30 7.80
CA THR A 122 -1.26 -22.38 8.52
C THR A 122 -1.81 -20.99 8.74
N LEU A 123 -3.05 -20.74 8.32
CA LEU A 123 -3.80 -19.50 8.51
C LEU A 123 -4.86 -19.72 9.61
N ASN A 124 -4.96 -18.78 10.57
CA ASN A 124 -5.98 -18.78 11.63
C ASN A 124 -6.08 -20.10 12.44
N SER A 125 -4.95 -20.69 12.82
CA SER A 125 -4.99 -21.89 13.67
C SER A 125 -5.61 -21.57 15.04
N PRO A 126 -6.62 -22.33 15.51
CA PRO A 126 -7.17 -22.16 16.85
C PRO A 126 -6.16 -22.54 17.95
N HIS A 127 -5.07 -23.22 17.59
CA HIS A 127 -3.99 -23.64 18.50
C HIS A 127 -2.65 -23.14 17.95
N VAL A 128 -1.77 -22.65 18.83
CA VAL A 128 -0.42 -22.24 18.44
C VAL A 128 0.38 -23.51 18.07
N PRO A 129 0.95 -23.63 16.86
CA PRO A 129 1.76 -24.79 16.49
C PRO A 129 2.99 -24.95 17.39
N ASP A 130 3.41 -26.19 17.62
CA ASP A 130 4.59 -26.52 18.46
C ASP A 130 5.90 -25.95 17.89
N HIS A 131 5.97 -25.80 16.56
CA HIS A 131 7.12 -25.24 15.85
C HIS A 131 6.65 -24.16 14.86
N VAL A 132 7.00 -22.90 15.13
CA VAL A 132 6.68 -21.76 14.28
C VAL A 132 7.98 -21.11 13.80
N MET A 133 8.22 -21.17 12.48
CA MET A 133 9.38 -20.51 11.86
C MET A 133 9.18 -19.00 11.70
N LEU A 134 7.98 -18.59 11.29
CA LEU A 134 7.61 -17.18 11.09
C LEU A 134 6.11 -17.02 11.31
N LYS A 135 5.73 -16.08 12.19
CA LYS A 135 4.35 -15.62 12.34
C LYS A 135 4.25 -14.18 11.81
N TRP A 136 3.20 -13.90 11.06
CA TRP A 136 2.86 -12.57 10.61
C TRP A 136 1.34 -12.43 10.62
N SER A 137 0.86 -11.21 10.84
CA SER A 137 -0.56 -10.87 10.78
C SER A 137 -0.82 -10.07 9.52
N ALA A 138 -1.95 -10.32 8.89
CA ALA A 138 -2.39 -9.60 7.70
C ALA A 138 -3.84 -9.16 7.87
N SER A 139 -4.12 -7.95 7.41
CA SER A 139 -5.48 -7.41 7.41
C SER A 139 -6.01 -7.35 5.98
N HIS A 140 -7.25 -7.79 5.79
CA HIS A 140 -7.93 -7.77 4.50
C HIS A 140 -9.07 -6.75 4.50
N PRO A 141 -9.26 -6.00 3.40
CA PRO A 141 -10.35 -5.04 3.29
C PRO A 141 -11.71 -5.77 3.33
N VAL A 142 -12.66 -5.21 4.07
CA VAL A 142 -14.03 -5.71 4.19
C VAL A 142 -14.90 -5.04 3.12
N PRO A 143 -15.48 -5.81 2.18
CA PRO A 143 -16.39 -5.23 1.19
C PRO A 143 -17.64 -4.65 1.87
N SER A 144 -17.98 -3.40 1.55
CA SER A 144 -19.20 -2.76 2.03
C SER A 144 -19.71 -1.73 1.02
N ALA A 145 -21.01 -1.42 1.07
CA ALA A 145 -21.59 -0.35 0.25
C ALA A 145 -20.94 1.01 0.54
N ALA A 146 -20.54 1.25 1.80
CA ALA A 146 -19.83 2.46 2.21
C ALA A 146 -18.43 2.54 1.59
N ALA A 147 -17.68 1.43 1.58
CA ALA A 147 -16.37 1.36 0.94
C ALA A 147 -16.47 1.54 -0.58
N ALA A 148 -17.46 0.91 -1.23
CA ALA A 148 -17.70 1.07 -2.67
C ALA A 148 -18.04 2.52 -3.04
N LYS A 149 -18.92 3.17 -2.26
CA LYS A 149 -19.24 4.59 -2.43
C LYS A 149 -18.03 5.50 -2.20
N SER A 150 -17.26 5.23 -1.16
CA SER A 150 -16.08 6.04 -0.83
C SER A 150 -14.96 5.88 -1.86
N CYS A 151 -14.83 4.71 -2.47
CA CYS A 151 -13.90 4.47 -3.57
C CYS A 151 -14.19 5.39 -4.76
N VAL A 152 -15.46 5.59 -5.13
CA VAL A 152 -15.82 6.51 -6.24
C VAL A 152 -15.68 7.98 -5.84
N GLU A 153 -15.88 8.31 -4.57
CA GLU A 153 -15.77 9.67 -4.04
C GLU A 153 -14.34 10.08 -3.67
N LEU A 154 -13.37 9.18 -3.72
CA LEU A 154 -12.00 9.43 -3.26
C LEU A 154 -11.31 10.58 -4.00
N HIS A 155 -11.69 10.83 -5.26
CA HIS A 155 -11.20 11.96 -6.03
C HIS A 155 -11.48 13.33 -5.37
N HIS A 156 -12.48 13.42 -4.49
CA HIS A 156 -12.80 14.65 -3.77
C HIS A 156 -11.74 15.07 -2.75
N VAL A 157 -10.84 14.18 -2.33
CA VAL A 157 -9.78 14.49 -1.35
C VAL A 157 -8.37 14.47 -1.95
N GLN A 158 -8.20 14.01 -3.18
CA GLN A 158 -6.89 13.89 -3.82
C GLN A 158 -6.32 15.26 -4.17
N GLY A 159 -5.19 15.61 -3.56
CA GLY A 159 -4.41 16.81 -3.90
C GLY A 159 -4.96 18.13 -3.35
N ASN A 160 -6.13 18.16 -2.72
CA ASN A 160 -6.79 19.39 -2.24
C ASN A 160 -5.89 20.30 -1.40
N ARG A 161 -5.03 19.69 -0.58
CA ARG A 161 -4.07 20.39 0.29
C ARG A 161 -2.63 19.89 0.10
N GLY A 162 -2.30 19.34 -1.06
CA GLY A 162 -0.98 18.76 -1.30
C GLY A 162 -0.76 17.38 -0.67
N ILE A 163 -1.85 16.67 -0.34
CA ILE A 163 -1.83 15.27 0.11
C ILE A 163 -2.53 14.41 -0.94
N TRP A 164 -1.91 13.29 -1.29
CA TRP A 164 -2.55 12.22 -2.07
C TRP A 164 -2.59 10.94 -1.25
N PHE A 165 -3.66 10.17 -1.45
CA PHE A 165 -3.85 8.89 -0.80
C PHE A 165 -3.75 7.78 -1.84
N CYS A 166 -3.00 6.72 -1.57
CA CYS A 166 -2.95 5.55 -2.44
C CYS A 166 -2.96 4.24 -1.66
N GLY A 167 -3.51 3.20 -2.26
CA GLY A 167 -3.58 1.89 -1.65
C GLY A 167 -4.53 0.96 -2.39
N ALA A 168 -4.44 -0.34 -2.10
CA ALA A 168 -5.24 -1.36 -2.77
C ALA A 168 -6.76 -1.22 -2.52
N TYR A 169 -7.17 -0.45 -1.51
CA TYR A 169 -8.57 -0.12 -1.21
C TYR A 169 -9.25 0.74 -2.28
N GLN A 170 -8.50 1.29 -3.25
CA GLN A 170 -9.05 2.00 -4.41
C GLN A 170 -9.49 1.07 -5.55
N GLY A 171 -9.36 -0.24 -5.37
CA GLY A 171 -9.79 -1.26 -6.30
C GLY A 171 -10.35 -2.47 -5.56
N TYR A 172 -9.93 -3.67 -5.96
CA TYR A 172 -10.42 -4.93 -5.39
C TYR A 172 -9.51 -5.49 -4.29
N GLY A 173 -8.56 -4.70 -3.79
CA GLY A 173 -7.66 -5.10 -2.72
C GLY A 173 -6.44 -5.91 -3.17
N PHE A 174 -6.16 -6.01 -4.47
CA PHE A 174 -5.00 -6.73 -5.00
C PHE A 174 -3.76 -5.82 -5.16
N HIS A 175 -2.59 -6.44 -5.36
CA HIS A 175 -1.32 -5.73 -5.53
C HIS A 175 -1.34 -4.78 -6.74
N GLU A 176 -2.00 -5.16 -7.82
CA GLU A 176 -2.19 -4.36 -9.01
C GLU A 176 -2.93 -3.06 -8.71
N ASP A 177 -3.91 -3.09 -7.81
CA ASP A 177 -4.69 -1.91 -7.45
C ASP A 177 -3.86 -0.93 -6.63
N GLY A 178 -2.98 -1.44 -5.76
CA GLY A 178 -1.98 -0.62 -5.06
C GLY A 178 -1.03 0.09 -6.04
N VAL A 179 -0.51 -0.62 -7.04
CA VAL A 179 0.39 -0.04 -8.05
C VAL A 179 -0.33 1.03 -8.89
N LYS A 180 -1.58 0.76 -9.31
CA LYS A 180 -2.38 1.74 -10.06
C LYS A 180 -2.65 3.00 -9.24
N ALA A 181 -3.08 2.84 -7.99
CA ALA A 181 -3.34 3.95 -7.09
C ALA A 181 -2.07 4.78 -6.85
N GLY A 182 -0.94 4.12 -6.63
CA GLY A 182 0.35 4.79 -6.46
C GLY A 182 0.76 5.60 -7.68
N LYS A 183 0.62 5.03 -8.89
CA LYS A 183 0.86 5.76 -10.14
C LYS A 183 -0.06 6.97 -10.27
N ALA A 184 -1.36 6.81 -10.01
CA ALA A 184 -2.32 7.90 -10.12
C ALA A 184 -2.03 9.04 -9.14
N ALA A 185 -1.67 8.72 -7.89
CA ALA A 185 -1.25 9.69 -6.90
C ALA A 185 0.02 10.44 -7.33
N ALA A 186 1.02 9.73 -7.86
CA ALA A 186 2.24 10.35 -8.38
C ALA A 186 1.96 11.30 -9.55
N GLN A 187 1.11 10.88 -10.51
CA GLN A 187 0.72 11.74 -11.63
C GLN A 187 -0.03 12.99 -11.16
N GLY A 188 -0.95 12.84 -10.21
CA GLY A 188 -1.66 13.96 -9.58
C GLY A 188 -0.71 14.93 -8.88
N LEU A 189 0.28 14.40 -8.15
CA LEU A 189 1.32 15.21 -7.49
C LEU A 189 2.18 15.96 -8.52
N LEU A 190 2.55 15.33 -9.62
CA LEU A 190 3.33 15.95 -10.69
C LEU A 190 2.52 16.96 -11.53
N GLY A 191 1.21 17.09 -11.30
CA GLY A 191 0.34 17.96 -12.10
C GLY A 191 0.06 17.41 -13.50
N GLU A 192 0.37 16.14 -13.75
CA GLU A 192 0.02 15.47 -14.98
C GLU A 192 -1.48 15.16 -14.98
N LYS A 193 -2.19 15.49 -16.06
CA LYS A 193 -3.60 15.07 -16.25
C LYS A 193 -3.67 13.57 -16.51
N GLY A 194 -3.50 12.77 -15.47
CA GLY A 194 -3.77 11.33 -15.49
C GLY A 194 -5.26 11.09 -15.34
N THR A 195 -5.93 10.61 -16.40
CA THR A 195 -7.30 10.11 -16.30
C THR A 195 -7.24 8.81 -15.49
N LEU A 196 -7.69 8.83 -14.23
CA LEU A 196 -8.07 7.60 -13.54
C LEU A 196 -9.21 6.99 -14.38
N LEU A 197 -8.90 5.91 -15.10
CA LEU A 197 -9.92 5.05 -15.70
C LEU A 197 -10.62 4.33 -14.57
N VAL A 198 -11.55 5.04 -13.91
CA VAL A 198 -12.60 4.41 -13.13
C VAL A 198 -13.42 3.65 -14.17
N ASN A 199 -13.22 2.33 -14.26
CA ASN A 199 -14.08 1.50 -15.08
C ASN A 199 -15.32 1.16 -14.25
N PRO A 200 -16.49 1.78 -14.49
CA PRO A 200 -17.72 1.43 -13.79
C PRO A 200 -18.25 0.04 -14.18
N LYS A 201 -17.65 -0.62 -15.18
CA LYS A 201 -18.03 -1.96 -15.61
C LYS A 201 -17.15 -3.02 -14.95
N THR A 202 -17.78 -3.81 -14.11
CA THR A 202 -17.38 -5.16 -13.72
C THR A 202 -16.85 -5.97 -14.91
N MET A 203 -15.69 -6.59 -14.72
CA MET A 203 -15.19 -7.74 -15.48
C MET A 203 -14.81 -7.50 -16.96
N VAL A 204 -14.21 -6.35 -17.29
CA VAL A 204 -13.34 -6.22 -18.48
C VAL A 204 -12.09 -5.43 -18.09
N PRO A 205 -10.87 -5.99 -18.22
CA PRO A 205 -9.65 -5.30 -17.81
C PRO A 205 -9.48 -4.01 -18.62
N SER A 206 -9.34 -2.87 -17.94
CA SER A 206 -8.85 -1.66 -18.61
C SER A 206 -7.42 -1.88 -19.10
N TRP A 207 -6.93 -1.06 -20.05
CA TRP A 207 -5.51 -1.11 -20.46
C TRP A 207 -4.55 -0.94 -19.27
N THR A 208 -4.93 -0.13 -18.29
CA THR A 208 -4.18 0.03 -17.04
C THR A 208 -4.23 -1.25 -16.19
N GLU A 209 -5.35 -1.96 -16.17
CA GLU A 209 -5.50 -3.26 -15.50
C GLU A 209 -4.69 -4.36 -16.19
N ALA A 210 -4.72 -4.42 -17.52
CA ALA A 210 -3.89 -5.33 -18.28
C ALA A 210 -2.41 -5.04 -18.04
N GLY A 211 -1.99 -3.78 -18.05
CA GLY A 211 -0.60 -3.38 -17.77
C GLY A 211 -0.14 -3.71 -16.35
N ALA A 212 -0.96 -3.42 -15.33
CA ALA A 212 -0.65 -3.76 -13.94
C ALA A 212 -0.58 -5.27 -13.73
N ARG A 213 -1.52 -6.03 -14.30
CA ARG A 213 -1.49 -7.51 -14.28
C ARG A 213 -0.26 -8.05 -14.97
N ILE A 214 0.14 -7.51 -16.13
CA ILE A 214 1.37 -7.92 -16.82
C ILE A 214 2.59 -7.61 -15.95
N LEU A 215 2.66 -6.44 -15.31
CA LEU A 215 3.78 -6.09 -14.44
C LEU A 215 3.88 -7.05 -13.24
N VAL A 216 2.77 -7.27 -12.54
CA VAL A 216 2.72 -8.17 -11.37
C VAL A 216 2.95 -9.63 -11.80
N ALA A 217 2.32 -10.10 -12.88
CA ALA A 217 2.50 -11.44 -13.38
C ALA A 217 3.92 -11.67 -13.91
N ARG A 218 4.55 -10.70 -14.60
CA ARG A 218 5.95 -10.81 -15.01
C ARG A 218 6.90 -10.81 -13.82
N PHE A 219 6.60 -10.01 -12.79
CA PHE A 219 7.34 -10.05 -11.53
C PHE A 219 7.20 -11.43 -10.86
N LEU A 220 5.97 -11.95 -10.71
CA LEU A 220 5.72 -13.24 -10.05
C LEU A 220 6.18 -14.45 -10.88
N ASN A 221 6.10 -14.43 -12.21
CA ASN A 221 6.56 -15.52 -13.08
C ASN A 221 8.07 -15.73 -13.05
N GLN A 222 8.85 -14.75 -12.58
CA GLN A 222 10.27 -14.98 -12.30
C GLN A 222 10.48 -15.87 -11.06
N PHE A 223 9.43 -16.17 -10.30
CA PHE A 223 9.48 -16.89 -9.02
C PHE A 223 8.55 -18.12 -8.96
N ILE A 224 7.62 -18.27 -9.90
CA ILE A 224 6.75 -19.43 -10.04
C ILE A 224 7.39 -20.40 -11.05
N PHE A 225 7.93 -21.51 -10.55
CA PHE A 225 8.27 -22.66 -11.39
C PHE A 225 7.05 -23.59 -11.43
N GLN A 226 6.43 -23.76 -12.60
CA GLN A 226 5.45 -24.83 -12.81
C GLN A 226 6.18 -26.18 -12.77
N GLY A 227 6.13 -26.87 -11.64
CA GLY A 227 6.51 -28.28 -11.57
C GLY A 227 5.42 -29.14 -12.21
N LYS A 228 5.78 -30.00 -13.17
CA LYS A 228 4.93 -31.14 -13.55
C LYS A 228 5.04 -32.18 -12.43
N ILE A 229 3.90 -32.51 -11.80
CA ILE A 229 3.81 -33.74 -11.01
C ILE A 229 3.78 -34.86 -12.04
N MET A 230 4.81 -35.70 -12.02
CA MET A 230 4.96 -36.89 -12.88
C MET A 230 4.50 -38.12 -12.10
#